data_AF-Q01YI4-F1
#
_entry.id   AF-Q01YI4-F1
#
_cell.length_a   1.000
_cell.length_b   1.000
_cell.length_c   1.000
_cell.angle_alpha   90.00
_cell.angle_beta   90.00
_cell.angle_gamma   90.00
#
_symmetry.space_group_name_H-M   'P 1'
#
loop_
_entity.id
_entity.type
_entity.pdbx_description
1 polymer ?
#
loop_
_entity_poly.entity_id
_entity_poly.type
_entity_poly.pdbx_seq_one_letter_code
_entity_poly.pdbx_strand_id
1 'polypeptide(L)'
;MVDLVRTAALFTLSFTLLAQGDPARQLEAAIHREMVEGEIGPAIGMYQAIVAQPGTPRAVAARAMLHLGQCQEKLGQRREAHATYARVARDYATESAAAAEARAKLSGWSDAPPGPRNLRFEQGKAGDVPPGWFVPAVEKTTGSLAQLRRKGCRDSAGCAVVIAPANSSDAVGNLMQSFSAAAYRGKTVRLRAWVRVEAGTPGDRAQMWLKVYRPNGKTGFYDDMDDRPVRDAEWTNCEILAEVDRDAQFLDFGVRSIGRGRVWVDEVSFEIVPEEQVRAVRNAIGRLYPRTDTALSGFRFSGPQAVATVRSVAQRGEFALVQTARDTWSRTEDGWELTEHVPLSISYEGPAPDPEVVRAVAEDLRRLAVPLAGLQPVRATAACVAVHRGDLPEGSGENVLAAAGITGFSLDLAKVPADSALGHWLGEPHLFDGTPGTLSKSCDALIYLEK
;
A
#
# COMPACT_ATOMS: atom_id res chain seq x y z
N MET A 1 11.67 -74.64 21.29
CA MET A 1 12.90 -75.21 20.70
C MET A 1 12.62 -75.38 19.22
N VAL A 2 13.56 -74.93 18.40
CA VAL A 2 13.59 -74.85 16.93
C VAL A 2 13.07 -73.53 16.33
N ASP A 3 14.07 -72.83 15.80
CA ASP A 3 14.16 -71.51 15.18
C ASP A 3 13.32 -71.34 13.91
N LEU A 4 12.83 -70.11 13.70
CA LEU A 4 12.41 -69.65 12.37
C LEU A 4 13.30 -68.49 11.91
N VAL A 5 13.94 -68.76 10.78
CA VAL A 5 15.08 -68.08 10.18
C VAL A 5 14.69 -66.73 9.55
N ARG A 6 15.57 -65.75 9.77
CA ARG A 6 15.65 -64.44 9.10
C ARG A 6 15.63 -64.57 7.57
N THR A 7 14.80 -63.77 6.90
CA THR A 7 15.00 -63.42 5.49
C THR A 7 14.80 -61.91 5.34
N ALA A 8 15.92 -61.18 5.33
CA ALA A 8 15.95 -59.75 4.98
C ALA A 8 16.05 -59.64 3.46
N ALA A 9 14.97 -59.19 2.80
CA ALA A 9 15.00 -58.80 1.40
C ALA A 9 15.60 -57.39 1.30
N LEU A 10 16.85 -57.30 0.83
CA LEU A 10 17.42 -56.03 0.36
C LEU A 10 16.74 -55.64 -0.96
N PHE A 11 15.77 -54.73 -0.89
CA PHE A 11 15.34 -53.95 -2.05
C PHE A 11 16.38 -52.85 -2.29
N THR A 12 17.27 -53.05 -3.27
CA THR A 12 18.07 -51.96 -3.83
C THR A 12 17.13 -51.02 -4.60
N LEU A 13 16.74 -49.92 -3.96
CA LEU A 13 16.16 -48.78 -4.68
C LEU A 13 17.20 -48.28 -5.68
N SER A 14 16.99 -48.59 -6.95
CA SER A 14 17.67 -47.92 -8.05
C SER A 14 17.13 -46.49 -8.12
N PHE A 15 17.77 -45.57 -7.41
CA PHE A 15 17.61 -44.14 -7.65
C PHE A 15 18.11 -43.86 -9.07
N THR A 16 17.19 -43.74 -10.02
CA THR A 16 17.50 -43.16 -11.33
C THR A 16 17.78 -41.69 -11.09
N LEU A 17 19.07 -41.33 -11.00
CA LEU A 17 19.50 -39.95 -11.23
C LEU A 17 19.04 -39.59 -12.64
N LEU A 18 17.96 -38.82 -12.77
CA LEU A 18 17.71 -38.09 -14.02
C LEU A 18 18.93 -37.19 -14.22
N ALA A 19 19.74 -37.50 -15.23
CA ALA A 19 20.78 -36.61 -15.68
C ALA A 19 20.17 -35.22 -15.91
N GLN A 20 20.60 -34.22 -15.13
CA GLN A 20 20.18 -32.85 -15.36
C GLN A 20 20.65 -32.45 -16.77
N GLY A 21 19.72 -32.41 -17.73
CA GLY A 21 20.04 -32.11 -19.12
C GLY A 21 20.70 -30.73 -19.26
N ASP A 22 21.39 -30.52 -20.37
CA ASP A 22 21.98 -29.22 -20.72
C ASP A 22 20.93 -28.09 -20.63
N PRO A 23 21.12 -27.08 -19.77
CA PRO A 23 20.18 -25.97 -19.59
C PRO A 23 19.85 -25.25 -20.90
N ALA A 24 20.79 -25.19 -21.85
CA ALA A 24 20.55 -24.57 -23.15
C ALA A 24 19.52 -25.35 -23.97
N ARG A 25 19.61 -26.69 -24.00
CA ARG A 25 18.61 -27.54 -24.65
C ARG A 25 17.26 -27.47 -23.97
N GLN A 26 17.25 -27.43 -22.64
CA GLN A 26 16.00 -27.26 -21.88
C GLN A 26 15.32 -25.94 -22.22
N LEU A 27 16.10 -24.85 -22.36
CA LEU A 27 15.58 -23.55 -22.77
C LEU A 27 14.92 -23.60 -24.14
N GLU A 28 15.56 -24.20 -25.15
CA GLU A 28 14.94 -24.32 -26.48
C GLU A 28 13.66 -25.17 -26.47
N ALA A 29 13.63 -26.25 -25.66
CA ALA A 29 12.41 -27.03 -25.47
C ALA A 29 11.28 -26.22 -24.81
N ALA A 30 11.59 -25.37 -23.82
CA ALA A 30 10.62 -24.49 -23.19
C ALA A 30 10.08 -23.43 -24.17
N ILE A 31 10.94 -22.85 -25.00
CA ILE A 31 10.55 -21.87 -26.03
C ILE A 31 9.66 -22.51 -27.09
N HIS A 32 9.99 -23.73 -27.54
CA HIS A 32 9.12 -24.47 -28.46
C HIS A 32 7.73 -24.69 -27.87
N ARG A 33 7.66 -25.11 -26.61
CA ARG A 33 6.39 -25.33 -25.90
C ARG A 33 5.57 -24.05 -25.75
N GLU A 34 6.23 -22.93 -25.48
CA GLU A 34 5.59 -21.61 -25.43
C GLU A 34 5.07 -21.15 -26.80
N MET A 35 5.94 -21.15 -27.81
CA MET A 35 5.73 -20.39 -29.05
C MET A 35 5.08 -21.22 -30.16
N VAL A 36 5.30 -22.53 -30.16
CA VAL A 36 4.80 -23.44 -31.21
C VAL A 36 3.56 -24.19 -30.71
N GLU A 37 3.64 -24.75 -29.50
CA GLU A 37 2.54 -25.54 -28.93
C GLU A 37 1.50 -24.65 -28.24
N GLY A 38 1.84 -23.40 -27.91
CA GLY A 38 0.96 -22.45 -27.23
C GLY A 38 0.72 -22.79 -25.75
N GLU A 39 1.53 -23.69 -25.17
CA GLU A 39 1.36 -24.19 -23.82
C GLU A 39 2.10 -23.32 -22.79
N ILE A 40 1.54 -22.14 -22.55
CA ILE A 40 2.16 -21.10 -21.70
C ILE A 40 2.36 -21.58 -20.25
N GLY A 41 1.38 -22.25 -19.65
CA GLY A 41 1.44 -22.72 -18.26
C GLY A 41 2.61 -23.69 -18.02
N PRO A 42 2.70 -24.79 -18.77
CA PRO A 42 3.85 -25.71 -18.72
C PRO A 42 5.18 -25.02 -19.02
N ALA A 43 5.25 -24.12 -20.01
CA ALA A 43 6.47 -23.39 -20.33
C ALA A 43 6.98 -22.52 -19.16
N ILE A 44 6.09 -21.86 -18.42
CA ILE A 44 6.46 -21.13 -17.19
C ILE A 44 7.18 -22.03 -16.18
N GLY A 45 6.65 -23.24 -15.96
CA GLY A 45 7.28 -24.22 -15.06
C GLY A 45 8.68 -24.63 -15.52
N MET A 46 8.87 -24.79 -16.83
CA MET A 46 10.18 -25.10 -17.43
C MET A 46 11.17 -23.94 -17.25
N TYR A 47 10.77 -22.69 -17.53
CA TYR A 47 11.64 -21.53 -17.32
C TYR A 47 12.04 -21.35 -15.86
N GLN A 48 11.11 -21.56 -14.92
CA GLN A 48 11.40 -21.52 -13.49
C GLN A 48 12.42 -22.60 -13.09
N ALA A 49 12.27 -23.82 -13.60
CA ALA A 49 13.20 -24.92 -13.34
C ALA A 49 14.62 -24.61 -13.85
N ILE A 50 14.74 -24.08 -15.08
CA ILE A 50 16.03 -23.70 -15.68
C ILE A 50 16.74 -22.62 -14.84
N VAL A 51 16.01 -21.60 -14.40
CA VAL A 51 16.56 -20.51 -13.57
C VAL A 51 16.96 -21.01 -12.17
N ALA A 52 16.27 -22.02 -11.64
CA ALA A 52 16.57 -22.61 -10.34
C ALA A 52 17.69 -23.68 -10.39
N GLN A 53 18.04 -24.18 -11.58
CA GLN A 53 19.04 -25.23 -11.75
C GLN A 53 20.46 -24.72 -11.41
N PRO A 54 21.21 -25.42 -10.53
CA PRO A 54 22.59 -25.07 -10.23
C PRO A 54 23.48 -25.18 -11.48
N GLY A 55 24.36 -24.18 -11.68
CA GLY A 55 25.32 -24.18 -12.79
C GLY A 55 24.75 -23.72 -14.13
N THR A 56 23.48 -23.26 -14.19
CA THR A 56 22.91 -22.67 -15.41
C THR A 56 23.74 -21.46 -15.87
N PRO A 57 24.21 -21.43 -17.13
CA PRO A 57 24.94 -20.29 -17.66
C PRO A 57 24.11 -19.01 -17.57
N ARG A 58 24.76 -17.90 -17.22
CA ARG A 58 24.09 -16.61 -16.97
C ARG A 58 23.26 -16.11 -18.15
N ALA A 59 23.75 -16.29 -19.38
CA ALA A 59 23.02 -15.96 -20.60
C ALA A 59 21.74 -16.81 -20.78
N VAL A 60 21.80 -18.11 -20.45
CA VAL A 60 20.64 -19.03 -20.50
C VAL A 60 19.61 -18.63 -19.44
N ALA A 61 20.05 -18.34 -18.22
CA ALA A 61 19.17 -17.88 -17.14
C ALA A 61 18.52 -16.53 -17.47
N ALA A 62 19.26 -15.59 -18.06
CA ALA A 62 18.72 -14.30 -18.49
C ALA A 62 17.60 -14.45 -19.53
N ARG A 63 17.83 -15.29 -20.56
CA ARG A 63 16.85 -15.54 -21.61
C ARG A 63 15.64 -16.33 -21.09
N ALA A 64 15.84 -17.34 -20.23
CA ALA A 64 14.76 -18.04 -19.55
C ALA A 64 13.88 -17.08 -18.72
N MET A 65 14.51 -16.16 -17.96
CA MET A 65 13.77 -15.16 -17.19
C MET A 65 13.02 -14.15 -18.06
N LEU A 66 13.59 -13.75 -19.20
CA LEU A 66 12.91 -12.87 -20.15
C LEU A 66 11.64 -13.52 -20.69
N HIS A 67 11.73 -14.77 -21.15
CA HIS A 67 10.56 -15.54 -21.60
C HIS A 67 9.54 -15.78 -20.48
N LEU A 68 9.99 -16.05 -19.24
CA LEU A 68 9.11 -16.12 -18.08
C LEU A 68 8.27 -14.83 -17.92
N GLY A 69 8.90 -13.66 -18.02
CA GLY A 69 8.21 -12.37 -17.98
C GLY A 69 7.20 -12.20 -19.11
N GLN A 70 7.54 -12.63 -20.33
CA GLN A 70 6.63 -12.58 -21.50
C GLN A 70 5.43 -13.51 -21.32
N CYS A 71 5.63 -14.71 -20.78
CA CYS A 71 4.53 -15.61 -20.43
C CYS A 71 3.61 -14.99 -19.36
N GLN A 72 4.19 -14.37 -18.33
CA GLN A 72 3.41 -13.65 -17.31
C GLN A 72 2.57 -12.52 -17.92
N GLU A 73 3.14 -11.73 -18.85
CA GLU A 73 2.37 -10.72 -19.59
C GLU A 73 1.20 -11.32 -20.38
N LYS A 74 1.44 -12.42 -21.12
CA LYS A 74 0.41 -13.12 -21.91
C LYS A 74 -0.74 -13.64 -21.03
N LEU A 75 -0.46 -14.01 -19.78
CA LEU A 75 -1.45 -14.45 -18.81
C LEU A 75 -2.11 -13.30 -18.02
N GLY A 76 -1.75 -12.04 -18.27
CA GLY A 76 -2.29 -10.89 -17.53
C GLY A 76 -1.69 -10.67 -16.15
N GLN A 77 -0.63 -11.42 -15.78
CA GLN A 77 0.10 -11.29 -14.51
C GLN A 77 1.09 -10.10 -14.58
N ARG A 78 0.56 -8.89 -14.77
CA ARG A 78 1.37 -7.72 -15.13
C ARG A 78 2.35 -7.29 -14.04
N ARG A 79 1.93 -7.33 -12.78
CA ARG A 79 2.80 -6.97 -11.65
C ARG A 79 3.96 -7.98 -11.52
N GLU A 80 3.69 -9.27 -11.71
CA GLU A 80 4.68 -10.33 -11.70
C GLU A 80 5.64 -10.22 -12.89
N ALA A 81 5.12 -9.98 -14.10
CA ALA A 81 5.92 -9.68 -15.27
C ALA A 81 6.85 -8.49 -15.00
N HIS A 82 6.35 -7.46 -14.30
CA HIS A 82 7.15 -6.28 -13.97
C HIS A 82 8.31 -6.59 -13.07
N ALA A 83 8.04 -7.33 -12.00
CA ALA A 83 9.09 -7.77 -11.12
C ALA A 83 10.14 -8.61 -11.90
N THR A 84 9.70 -9.49 -12.79
CA THR A 84 10.58 -10.33 -13.60
C THR A 84 11.45 -9.51 -14.55
N TYR A 85 10.88 -8.58 -15.34
CA TYR A 85 11.69 -7.74 -16.24
C TYR A 85 12.62 -6.79 -15.49
N ALA A 86 12.16 -6.18 -14.39
CA ALA A 86 13.02 -5.34 -13.56
C ALA A 86 14.22 -6.14 -13.02
N ARG A 87 13.99 -7.40 -12.65
CA ARG A 87 15.05 -8.32 -12.24
C ARG A 87 16.00 -8.67 -13.39
N VAL A 88 15.50 -8.94 -14.60
CA VAL A 88 16.37 -9.15 -15.78
C VAL A 88 17.25 -7.92 -16.04
N ALA A 89 16.66 -6.74 -16.09
CA ALA A 89 17.36 -5.49 -16.38
C ALA A 89 18.45 -5.13 -15.35
N ARG A 90 18.24 -5.50 -14.09
CA ARG A 90 19.16 -5.26 -12.96
C ARG A 90 20.19 -6.38 -12.81
N ASP A 91 19.73 -7.61 -12.64
CA ASP A 91 20.57 -8.75 -12.27
C ASP A 91 21.34 -9.33 -13.45
N TYR A 92 20.95 -9.04 -14.69
CA TYR A 92 21.58 -9.53 -15.93
C TYR A 92 22.00 -8.39 -16.86
N ALA A 93 22.37 -7.23 -16.30
CA ALA A 93 22.70 -6.03 -17.07
C ALA A 93 23.81 -6.23 -18.13
N THR A 94 24.70 -7.20 -17.92
CA THR A 94 25.80 -7.58 -18.85
C THR A 94 25.33 -8.44 -20.03
N GLU A 95 24.18 -9.10 -19.91
CA GLU A 95 23.55 -9.87 -21.00
C GLU A 95 22.74 -8.91 -21.87
N SER A 96 23.45 -8.15 -22.72
CA SER A 96 22.96 -6.93 -23.34
C SER A 96 21.64 -7.11 -24.11
N ALA A 97 21.45 -8.22 -24.82
CA ALA A 97 20.22 -8.50 -25.55
C ALA A 97 19.01 -8.66 -24.61
N ALA A 98 19.09 -9.56 -23.63
CA ALA A 98 17.98 -9.81 -22.70
C ALA A 98 17.68 -8.60 -21.81
N ALA A 99 18.73 -7.91 -21.34
CA ALA A 99 18.57 -6.71 -20.53
C ALA A 99 17.98 -5.54 -21.33
N ALA A 100 18.36 -5.37 -22.61
CA ALA A 100 17.77 -4.34 -23.48
C ALA A 100 16.29 -4.60 -23.73
N GLU A 101 15.91 -5.85 -24.04
CA GLU A 101 14.51 -6.20 -24.26
C GLU A 101 13.67 -6.02 -22.98
N ALA A 102 14.18 -6.44 -21.83
CA ALA A 102 13.50 -6.22 -20.54
C ALA A 102 13.29 -4.73 -20.25
N ARG A 103 14.29 -3.87 -20.52
CA ARG A 103 14.16 -2.40 -20.38
C ARG A 103 13.14 -1.82 -21.35
N ALA A 104 13.11 -2.31 -22.60
CA ALA A 104 12.10 -1.91 -23.57
C ALA A 104 10.68 -2.27 -23.09
N LYS A 105 10.49 -3.49 -22.57
CA LYS A 105 9.21 -3.92 -21.96
C LYS A 105 8.79 -3.02 -20.80
N LEU A 106 9.70 -2.71 -19.88
CA LEU A 106 9.44 -1.80 -18.75
C LEU A 106 9.06 -0.39 -19.21
N SER A 107 9.74 0.14 -20.23
CA SER A 107 9.43 1.47 -20.77
C SER A 107 8.02 1.55 -21.35
N GLY A 108 7.58 0.51 -22.08
CA GLY A 108 6.25 0.44 -22.66
C GLY A 108 5.09 0.41 -21.65
N TRP A 109 5.38 0.28 -20.35
CA TRP A 109 4.37 0.38 -19.30
C TRP A 109 4.11 1.79 -18.77
N SER A 110 4.98 2.73 -19.11
CA SER A 110 4.83 4.14 -18.79
C SER A 110 3.94 4.88 -19.81
N ASP A 111 3.89 4.36 -21.05
CA ASP A 111 3.33 5.06 -22.21
C ASP A 111 1.87 4.68 -22.55
N ALA A 112 1.17 4.03 -21.61
CA ALA A 112 -0.21 3.54 -21.63
C ALA A 112 -0.43 2.06 -22.02
N PRO A 113 -0.28 1.13 -21.05
CA PRO A 113 -0.87 -0.20 -21.18
C PRO A 113 -2.37 -0.14 -20.98
N PRO A 114 -3.13 -1.01 -21.67
CA PRO A 114 -4.58 -1.05 -21.62
C PRO A 114 -5.04 -1.24 -20.18
N GLY A 115 -6.15 -0.58 -19.83
CA GLY A 115 -6.90 -0.86 -18.61
C GLY A 115 -7.37 -2.31 -18.54
N PRO A 116 -8.20 -2.64 -17.55
CA PRO A 116 -8.69 -4.00 -17.42
C PRO A 116 -9.46 -4.44 -18.67
N ARG A 117 -9.37 -5.74 -18.98
CA ARG A 117 -9.89 -6.32 -20.23
C ARG A 117 -10.93 -7.39 -19.94
N ASN A 118 -11.76 -7.72 -20.93
CA ASN A 118 -12.72 -8.82 -20.83
C ASN A 118 -13.58 -8.77 -19.54
N LEU A 119 -13.99 -7.57 -19.14
CA LEU A 119 -14.70 -7.33 -17.88
C LEU A 119 -16.10 -7.96 -17.87
N ARG A 120 -16.73 -8.07 -19.04
CA ARG A 120 -18.03 -8.72 -19.24
C ARG A 120 -17.92 -10.19 -19.66
N PHE A 121 -16.72 -10.77 -19.54
CA PHE A 121 -16.46 -12.19 -19.81
C PHE A 121 -16.86 -12.68 -21.21
N GLU A 122 -16.96 -11.80 -22.20
CA GLU A 122 -17.42 -12.13 -23.56
C GLU A 122 -16.39 -12.98 -24.34
N GLN A 123 -15.11 -12.89 -23.97
CA GLN A 123 -14.01 -13.61 -24.62
C GLN A 123 -13.65 -14.88 -23.85
N GLY A 124 -13.20 -15.91 -24.58
CA GLY A 124 -12.69 -17.16 -24.02
C GLY A 124 -13.60 -18.38 -24.24
N LYS A 125 -13.10 -19.55 -23.84
CA LYS A 125 -13.78 -20.84 -23.94
C LYS A 125 -14.36 -21.22 -22.58
N ALA A 126 -15.59 -21.74 -22.57
CA ALA A 126 -16.22 -22.20 -21.33
C ALA A 126 -15.41 -23.32 -20.67
N GLY A 127 -15.28 -23.25 -19.34
CA GLY A 127 -14.46 -24.18 -18.55
C GLY A 127 -13.03 -23.70 -18.29
N ASP A 128 -12.51 -22.79 -19.12
CA ASP A 128 -11.17 -22.22 -18.94
C ASP A 128 -11.24 -20.94 -18.08
N VAL A 129 -10.10 -20.47 -17.58
CA VAL A 129 -10.01 -19.14 -16.94
C VAL A 129 -10.27 -18.07 -18.01
N PRO A 130 -11.13 -17.06 -17.75
CA PRO A 130 -11.41 -16.02 -18.72
C PRO A 130 -10.12 -15.29 -19.17
N PRO A 131 -9.87 -15.10 -20.48
CA PRO A 131 -8.70 -14.37 -20.97
C PRO A 131 -8.56 -12.99 -20.33
N GLY A 132 -7.34 -12.63 -19.96
CA GLY A 132 -7.01 -11.38 -19.27
C GLY A 132 -7.19 -11.43 -17.75
N TRP A 133 -7.93 -12.42 -17.24
CA TRP A 133 -8.03 -12.73 -15.82
C TRP A 133 -7.09 -13.86 -15.46
N PHE A 134 -6.65 -13.88 -14.20
CA PHE A 134 -5.85 -14.97 -13.69
C PHE A 134 -6.21 -15.31 -12.26
N VAL A 135 -5.91 -16.55 -11.90
CA VAL A 135 -5.92 -17.01 -10.53
C VAL A 135 -4.53 -16.76 -9.95
N PRO A 136 -4.38 -15.98 -8.87
CA PRO A 136 -3.07 -15.68 -8.33
C PRO A 136 -2.45 -16.96 -7.74
N ALA A 137 -1.18 -17.19 -8.05
CA ALA A 137 -0.43 -18.38 -7.61
C ALA A 137 0.04 -18.30 -6.14
N VAL A 138 -0.77 -17.70 -5.26
CA VAL A 138 -0.45 -17.64 -3.83
C VAL A 138 -0.96 -18.92 -3.18
N GLU A 139 -0.01 -19.85 -3.10
CA GLU A 139 0.03 -21.17 -2.45
C GLU A 139 0.26 -22.27 -3.48
N LYS A 140 1.54 -22.67 -3.57
CA LYS A 140 2.07 -23.75 -4.42
C LYS A 140 1.41 -25.13 -4.18
N THR A 141 0.37 -25.22 -3.35
CA THR A 141 -0.24 -26.46 -2.88
C THR A 141 -1.75 -26.52 -3.07
N THR A 142 -2.45 -25.39 -3.23
CA THR A 142 -3.92 -25.39 -3.11
C THR A 142 -4.63 -25.27 -4.45
N GLY A 143 -4.11 -24.54 -5.44
CA GLY A 143 -4.65 -24.55 -6.82
C GLY A 143 -6.03 -23.92 -6.96
N SER A 144 -6.14 -22.60 -6.91
CA SER A 144 -7.43 -21.89 -6.98
C SER A 144 -8.17 -22.15 -8.31
N LEU A 145 -9.49 -22.33 -8.25
CA LEU A 145 -10.32 -22.68 -9.41
C LEU A 145 -11.16 -21.48 -9.85
N ALA A 146 -11.00 -21.08 -11.10
CA ALA A 146 -11.87 -20.12 -11.75
C ALA A 146 -12.19 -20.58 -13.18
N GLN A 147 -13.46 -20.46 -13.59
CA GLN A 147 -13.90 -20.94 -14.89
C GLN A 147 -14.92 -19.99 -15.51
N LEU A 148 -14.80 -19.80 -16.81
CA LEU A 148 -15.80 -19.13 -17.63
C LEU A 148 -17.03 -20.02 -17.81
N ARG A 149 -18.22 -19.43 -17.68
CA ARG A 149 -19.52 -20.06 -17.91
C ARG A 149 -20.32 -19.24 -18.93
N ARG A 150 -21.22 -19.94 -19.62
CA ARG A 150 -22.15 -19.37 -20.62
C ARG A 150 -23.62 -19.59 -20.25
N LYS A 151 -23.88 -20.25 -19.13
CA LYS A 151 -25.22 -20.60 -18.63
C LYS A 151 -25.30 -20.25 -17.16
N GLY A 152 -26.48 -19.84 -16.70
CA GLY A 152 -26.70 -19.40 -15.30
C GLY A 152 -26.02 -18.06 -14.98
N CYS A 153 -25.68 -17.29 -16.02
CA CYS A 153 -25.11 -15.96 -15.94
C CYS A 153 -26.22 -14.90 -15.87
N ARG A 154 -25.86 -13.69 -15.46
CA ARG A 154 -26.80 -12.56 -15.40
C ARG A 154 -27.07 -12.03 -16.80
N ASP A 155 -26.00 -11.86 -17.57
CA ASP A 155 -26.05 -11.51 -18.98
C ASP A 155 -25.88 -12.76 -19.86
N SER A 156 -26.36 -12.65 -21.10
CA SER A 156 -26.28 -13.68 -22.14
C SER A 156 -24.86 -13.97 -22.63
N ALA A 157 -23.91 -13.03 -22.45
CA ALA A 157 -22.55 -13.17 -22.98
C ALA A 157 -21.68 -14.17 -22.19
N GLY A 158 -21.86 -14.25 -20.87
CA GLY A 158 -21.16 -15.18 -19.99
C GLY A 158 -20.69 -14.53 -18.69
N CYS A 159 -20.20 -15.36 -17.77
CA CYS A 159 -19.83 -14.98 -16.42
C CYS A 159 -18.69 -15.86 -15.92
N ALA A 160 -18.00 -15.45 -14.86
CA ALA A 160 -16.98 -16.30 -14.23
C ALA A 160 -17.50 -16.92 -12.93
N VAL A 161 -17.04 -18.14 -12.68
CA VAL A 161 -17.28 -18.86 -11.42
C VAL A 161 -15.95 -19.07 -10.72
N VAL A 162 -15.88 -18.68 -9.45
CA VAL A 162 -14.72 -18.80 -8.58
C VAL A 162 -15.05 -19.79 -7.47
N ILE A 163 -14.15 -20.72 -7.21
CA ILE A 163 -14.30 -21.76 -6.19
C ILE A 163 -12.98 -21.90 -5.44
N ALA A 164 -13.07 -22.06 -4.13
CA ALA A 164 -11.92 -22.50 -3.36
C ALA A 164 -11.54 -23.94 -3.72
N PRO A 165 -10.25 -24.24 -3.90
CA PRO A 165 -9.83 -25.60 -4.17
C PRO A 165 -10.15 -26.54 -3.02
N ALA A 166 -10.60 -27.75 -3.34
CA ALA A 166 -10.96 -28.77 -2.34
C ALA A 166 -9.84 -29.04 -1.31
N ASN A 167 -8.57 -28.94 -1.74
CA ASN A 167 -7.40 -29.24 -0.92
C ASN A 167 -6.82 -28.01 -0.20
N SER A 168 -7.46 -26.83 -0.30
CA SER A 168 -7.08 -25.64 0.47
C SER A 168 -7.52 -25.76 1.92
N SER A 169 -6.61 -25.49 2.86
CA SER A 169 -6.91 -25.35 4.29
C SER A 169 -7.75 -24.10 4.57
N ASP A 170 -7.46 -23.01 3.86
CA ASP A 170 -8.07 -21.71 4.09
C ASP A 170 -9.40 -21.56 3.33
N ALA A 171 -9.67 -22.50 2.41
CA ALA A 171 -10.85 -22.53 1.55
C ALA A 171 -11.08 -21.18 0.87
N VAL A 172 -10.04 -20.61 0.27
CA VAL A 172 -10.11 -19.36 -0.50
C VAL A 172 -9.84 -19.64 -1.98
N GLY A 173 -10.76 -19.18 -2.84
CA GLY A 173 -10.57 -19.06 -4.29
C GLY A 173 -10.41 -17.59 -4.66
N ASN A 174 -9.63 -17.27 -5.70
CA ASN A 174 -9.46 -15.89 -6.16
C ASN A 174 -9.34 -15.81 -7.68
N LEU A 175 -10.04 -14.87 -8.29
CA LEU A 175 -9.94 -14.51 -9.70
C LEU A 175 -9.71 -13.00 -9.80
N MET A 176 -8.66 -12.58 -10.52
CA MET A 176 -8.25 -11.18 -10.53
C MET A 176 -7.66 -10.72 -11.86
N GLN A 177 -7.51 -9.40 -11.98
CA GLN A 177 -6.68 -8.73 -12.99
C GLN A 177 -5.65 -7.84 -12.32
N SER A 178 -4.54 -7.62 -13.02
CA SER A 178 -3.51 -6.65 -12.66
C SER A 178 -3.16 -5.80 -13.89
N PHE A 179 -3.13 -4.47 -13.72
CA PHE A 179 -2.81 -3.54 -14.80
C PHE A 179 -2.12 -2.27 -14.30
N SER A 180 -1.49 -1.54 -15.23
CA SER A 180 -0.77 -0.31 -14.92
C SER A 180 -1.72 0.76 -14.40
N ALA A 181 -1.33 1.42 -13.32
CA ALA A 181 -2.09 2.54 -12.75
C ALA A 181 -1.88 3.86 -13.50
N ALA A 182 -0.98 3.91 -14.51
CA ALA A 182 -0.51 5.15 -15.13
C ALA A 182 -1.65 6.09 -15.58
N ALA A 183 -2.69 5.56 -16.24
CA ALA A 183 -3.83 6.35 -16.73
C ALA A 183 -4.80 6.81 -15.62
N TYR A 184 -4.65 6.27 -14.41
CA TYR A 184 -5.57 6.44 -13.28
C TYR A 184 -4.98 7.23 -12.12
N ARG A 185 -3.65 7.48 -12.11
CA ARG A 185 -2.95 8.26 -11.07
C ARG A 185 -3.65 9.58 -10.75
N GLY A 186 -3.89 9.83 -9.47
CA GLY A 186 -4.54 11.03 -8.96
C GLY A 186 -6.05 11.11 -9.22
N LYS A 187 -6.67 10.06 -9.78
CA LYS A 187 -8.11 10.02 -10.08
C LYS A 187 -8.82 9.10 -9.09
N THR A 188 -10.14 9.27 -8.98
CA THR A 188 -11.02 8.29 -8.35
C THR A 188 -11.54 7.32 -9.39
N VAL A 189 -11.47 6.03 -9.10
CA VAL A 189 -12.00 4.96 -9.95
C VAL A 189 -13.14 4.25 -9.26
N ARG A 190 -14.06 3.69 -10.05
CA ARG A 190 -15.20 2.90 -9.61
C ARG A 190 -15.12 1.51 -10.21
N LEU A 191 -15.04 0.52 -9.33
CA LEU A 191 -15.18 -0.89 -9.66
C LEU A 191 -16.60 -1.33 -9.28
N ARG A 192 -17.34 -1.90 -10.23
CA ARG A 192 -18.60 -2.60 -9.93
C ARG A 192 -18.60 -4.00 -10.51
N ALA A 193 -19.37 -4.87 -9.89
CA ALA A 193 -19.68 -6.19 -10.42
C ALA A 193 -21.02 -6.68 -9.85
N TRP A 194 -21.70 -7.57 -10.58
CA TRP A 194 -22.77 -8.37 -10.01
C TRP A 194 -22.19 -9.67 -9.49
N VAL A 195 -22.53 -10.01 -8.25
CA VAL A 195 -22.01 -11.19 -7.56
C VAL A 195 -23.15 -11.96 -6.92
N ARG A 196 -23.12 -13.29 -7.01
CA ARG A 196 -24.01 -14.17 -6.24
C ARG A 196 -23.26 -15.39 -5.71
N VAL A 197 -23.78 -15.98 -4.65
CA VAL A 197 -23.16 -17.10 -3.95
C VAL A 197 -24.08 -18.30 -3.95
N GLU A 198 -23.61 -19.41 -4.52
CA GLU A 198 -24.21 -20.72 -4.31
C GLU A 198 -23.55 -21.36 -3.09
N ALA A 199 -24.07 -21.02 -1.91
CA ALA A 199 -23.55 -21.45 -0.63
C ALA A 199 -23.83 -22.94 -0.38
N GLY A 200 -22.84 -23.65 0.14
CA GLY A 200 -22.99 -24.98 0.74
C GLY A 200 -23.00 -24.94 2.28
N THR A 201 -22.44 -23.89 2.88
CA THR A 201 -22.43 -23.68 4.34
C THR A 201 -22.72 -22.22 4.70
N PRO A 202 -23.19 -21.91 5.93
CA PRO A 202 -23.46 -20.53 6.36
C PRO A 202 -22.23 -19.59 6.34
N GLY A 203 -21.01 -20.14 6.34
CA GLY A 203 -19.77 -19.37 6.29
C GLY A 203 -19.34 -18.97 4.87
N ASP A 204 -19.96 -19.56 3.84
CA ASP A 204 -19.63 -19.31 2.45
C ASP A 204 -20.03 -17.89 2.05
N ARG A 205 -19.11 -17.17 1.40
CA ARG A 205 -19.33 -15.78 1.00
C ARG A 205 -18.43 -15.38 -0.16
N ALA A 206 -18.82 -14.32 -0.85
CA ALA A 206 -18.01 -13.66 -1.85
C ALA A 206 -17.50 -12.31 -1.36
N GLN A 207 -16.32 -11.93 -1.83
CA GLN A 207 -15.71 -10.64 -1.58
C GLN A 207 -15.10 -10.09 -2.86
N MET A 208 -15.57 -8.93 -3.31
CA MET A 208 -14.83 -8.16 -4.31
C MET A 208 -13.74 -7.35 -3.60
N TRP A 209 -12.62 -7.13 -4.26
CA TRP A 209 -11.51 -6.39 -3.68
C TRP A 209 -10.77 -5.56 -4.73
N LEU A 210 -10.15 -4.46 -4.28
CA LEU A 210 -9.30 -3.58 -5.08
C LEU A 210 -8.11 -3.12 -4.24
N LYS A 211 -6.92 -3.16 -4.83
CA LYS A 211 -5.67 -2.72 -4.22
C LYS A 211 -4.84 -1.83 -5.15
N VAL A 212 -4.32 -0.74 -4.59
CA VAL A 212 -3.33 0.14 -5.24
C VAL A 212 -1.94 -0.25 -4.74
N TYR A 213 -1.03 -0.54 -5.67
CA TYR A 213 0.38 -0.79 -5.39
C TYR A 213 1.21 0.43 -5.72
N ARG A 214 2.05 0.85 -4.77
CA ARG A 214 2.94 2.01 -4.89
C ARG A 214 4.42 1.57 -4.92
N PRO A 215 5.34 2.45 -5.31
CA PRO A 215 6.77 2.12 -5.38
C PRO A 215 7.33 1.66 -4.03
N ASN A 216 8.42 0.88 -4.09
CA ASN A 216 9.19 0.44 -2.93
C ASN A 216 8.37 -0.38 -1.90
N GLY A 217 7.37 -1.13 -2.36
CA GLY A 217 6.54 -1.98 -1.50
C GLY A 217 5.50 -1.24 -0.68
N LYS A 218 5.34 0.09 -0.88
CA LYS A 218 4.26 0.86 -0.27
C LYS A 218 2.92 0.37 -0.82
N THR A 219 1.92 0.31 0.05
CA THR A 219 0.53 0.01 -0.34
C THR A 219 -0.26 1.31 -0.32
N GLY A 220 -1.09 1.52 -1.34
CA GLY A 220 -2.06 2.62 -1.40
C GLY A 220 -3.42 2.19 -0.85
N PHE A 221 -4.50 2.60 -1.52
CA PHE A 221 -5.85 2.14 -1.21
C PHE A 221 -5.98 0.60 -1.20
N TYR A 222 -6.72 0.07 -0.24
CA TYR A 222 -7.15 -1.33 -0.18
C TYR A 222 -8.55 -1.41 0.42
N ASP A 223 -9.45 -2.09 -0.28
CA ASP A 223 -10.79 -2.45 0.18
C ASP A 223 -11.09 -3.84 -0.36
N ASP A 224 -11.61 -4.71 0.49
CA ASP A 224 -11.83 -6.11 0.19
C ASP A 224 -13.18 -6.65 0.66
N MET A 225 -14.09 -5.73 0.99
CA MET A 225 -15.47 -6.02 1.35
C MET A 225 -15.64 -7.03 2.50
N ASP A 226 -14.67 -7.15 3.41
CA ASP A 226 -14.80 -8.06 4.56
C ASP A 226 -15.91 -7.65 5.55
N ASP A 227 -16.18 -6.36 5.64
CA ASP A 227 -17.27 -5.76 6.41
C ASP A 227 -18.65 -5.94 5.76
N ARG A 228 -18.69 -6.17 4.44
CA ARG A 228 -19.92 -6.26 3.63
C ARG A 228 -19.88 -7.38 2.58
N PRO A 229 -19.58 -8.63 2.96
CA PRO A 229 -19.42 -9.70 1.99
C PRO A 229 -20.78 -10.16 1.47
N VAL A 230 -20.82 -10.61 0.22
CA VAL A 230 -22.05 -11.11 -0.40
C VAL A 230 -22.31 -12.54 0.04
N ARG A 231 -23.54 -12.83 0.46
CA ARG A 231 -24.00 -14.18 0.82
C ARG A 231 -25.25 -14.61 0.04
N ASP A 232 -25.89 -13.68 -0.65
CA ASP A 232 -27.14 -13.91 -1.35
C ASP A 232 -26.97 -14.88 -2.53
N ALA A 233 -27.95 -15.75 -2.71
CA ALA A 233 -28.06 -16.60 -3.88
C ALA A 233 -28.53 -15.83 -5.13
N GLU A 234 -29.21 -14.70 -4.91
CA GLU A 234 -29.56 -13.74 -5.94
C GLU A 234 -28.38 -12.82 -6.27
N TRP A 235 -28.41 -12.24 -7.47
CA TRP A 235 -27.37 -11.32 -7.92
C TRP A 235 -27.41 -10.00 -7.16
N THR A 236 -26.33 -9.70 -6.45
CA THR A 236 -26.12 -8.47 -5.69
C THR A 236 -25.12 -7.57 -6.44
N ASN A 237 -25.48 -6.29 -6.64
CA ASN A 237 -24.57 -5.30 -7.22
C ASN A 237 -23.58 -4.82 -6.15
N CYS A 238 -22.29 -4.97 -6.42
CA CYS A 238 -21.21 -4.56 -5.54
C CYS A 238 -20.50 -3.34 -6.12
N GLU A 239 -20.05 -2.42 -5.26
CA GLU A 239 -19.26 -1.25 -5.65
C GLU A 239 -18.06 -1.05 -4.70
N ILE A 240 -16.91 -0.71 -5.30
CA ILE A 240 -15.74 -0.15 -4.61
C ILE A 240 -15.34 1.12 -5.35
N LEU A 241 -15.18 2.22 -4.64
CA LEU A 241 -14.54 3.43 -5.15
C LEU A 241 -13.16 3.57 -4.54
N ALA A 242 -12.15 3.85 -5.38
CA ALA A 242 -10.77 3.97 -4.95
C ALA A 242 -10.14 5.26 -5.44
N GLU A 243 -9.52 6.01 -4.54
CA GLU A 243 -8.60 7.08 -4.92
C GLU A 243 -7.25 6.45 -5.26
N VAL A 244 -6.73 6.75 -6.45
CA VAL A 244 -5.48 6.19 -6.94
C VAL A 244 -4.36 7.18 -6.65
N ASP A 245 -3.37 6.76 -5.85
CA ASP A 245 -2.22 7.60 -5.52
C ASP A 245 -1.50 8.13 -6.78
N ARG A 246 -0.93 9.33 -6.70
CA ARG A 246 -0.22 9.96 -7.83
C ARG A 246 1.02 9.18 -8.27
N ASP A 247 1.63 8.43 -7.36
CA ASP A 247 2.80 7.57 -7.62
C ASP A 247 2.43 6.11 -7.85
N ALA A 248 1.15 5.75 -7.91
CA ALA A 248 0.70 4.36 -8.08
C ALA A 248 1.35 3.68 -9.29
N GLN A 249 1.79 2.44 -9.12
CA GLN A 249 2.36 1.62 -10.19
C GLN A 249 1.33 0.67 -10.79
N PHE A 250 0.59 -0.05 -9.93
CA PHE A 250 -0.37 -1.07 -10.35
C PHE A 250 -1.69 -0.95 -9.61
N LEU A 251 -2.74 -1.35 -10.31
CA LEU A 251 -4.07 -1.61 -9.76
C LEU A 251 -4.35 -3.09 -9.93
N ASP A 252 -4.66 -3.75 -8.82
CA ASP A 252 -5.13 -5.12 -8.81
C ASP A 252 -6.55 -5.13 -8.26
N PHE A 253 -7.44 -5.88 -8.89
CA PHE A 253 -8.78 -6.12 -8.36
C PHE A 253 -9.26 -7.52 -8.70
N GLY A 254 -10.25 -8.01 -7.98
CA GLY A 254 -10.82 -9.32 -8.24
C GLY A 254 -12.00 -9.66 -7.38
N VAL A 255 -12.39 -10.94 -7.47
CA VAL A 255 -13.41 -11.54 -6.62
C VAL A 255 -12.84 -12.79 -5.96
N ARG A 256 -13.06 -12.91 -4.66
CA ARG A 256 -12.71 -14.07 -3.84
C ARG A 256 -13.96 -14.87 -3.50
N SER A 257 -13.78 -16.18 -3.50
CA SER A 257 -14.67 -17.13 -2.85
C SER A 257 -14.07 -17.49 -1.51
N ILE A 258 -14.81 -17.33 -0.42
CA ILE A 258 -14.41 -17.82 0.90
C ILE A 258 -15.37 -18.93 1.31
N GLY A 259 -14.80 -20.04 1.77
CA GLY A 259 -15.54 -21.27 2.03
C GLY A 259 -15.61 -22.18 0.81
N ARG A 260 -16.52 -23.15 0.84
CA ARG A 260 -16.66 -24.20 -0.20
C ARG A 260 -17.74 -23.90 -1.23
N GLY A 261 -18.47 -22.80 -1.04
CA GLY A 261 -19.48 -22.31 -1.96
C GLY A 261 -18.90 -21.92 -3.32
N ARG A 262 -19.79 -21.77 -4.30
CA ARG A 262 -19.43 -21.29 -5.65
C ARG A 262 -19.84 -19.84 -5.79
N VAL A 263 -18.88 -18.98 -6.13
CA VAL A 263 -19.11 -17.55 -6.33
C VAL A 263 -19.21 -17.27 -7.82
N TRP A 264 -20.27 -16.61 -8.22
CA TRP A 264 -20.49 -16.18 -9.60
C TRP A 264 -20.29 -14.68 -9.69
N VAL A 265 -19.59 -14.23 -10.73
CA VAL A 265 -19.36 -12.81 -11.02
C VAL A 265 -19.68 -12.53 -12.48
N ASP A 266 -20.38 -11.42 -12.72
CA ASP A 266 -20.80 -10.97 -14.05
C ASP A 266 -20.80 -9.43 -14.12
N GLU A 267 -20.83 -8.90 -15.34
CA GLU A 267 -20.98 -7.46 -15.63
C GLU A 267 -20.01 -6.57 -14.83
N VAL A 268 -18.70 -6.91 -14.87
CA VAL A 268 -17.69 -6.08 -14.21
C VAL A 268 -17.54 -4.76 -14.99
N SER A 269 -17.40 -3.65 -14.27
CA SER A 269 -17.06 -2.34 -14.85
C SER A 269 -15.97 -1.68 -14.02
N PHE A 270 -15.09 -0.96 -14.71
CA PHE A 270 -14.00 -0.21 -14.10
C PHE A 270 -13.89 1.16 -14.78
N GLU A 271 -14.33 2.19 -14.08
CA GLU A 271 -14.55 3.51 -14.67
C GLU A 271 -13.81 4.59 -13.87
N ILE A 272 -13.36 5.64 -14.54
CA ILE A 272 -12.91 6.86 -13.86
C ILE A 272 -14.16 7.62 -13.43
N VAL A 273 -14.26 7.94 -12.14
CA VAL A 273 -15.32 8.78 -11.61
C VAL A 273 -15.06 10.22 -12.05
N PRO A 274 -16.05 10.92 -12.63
CA PRO A 274 -15.88 12.32 -13.02
C PRO A 274 -15.53 13.20 -11.81
N GLU A 275 -14.57 14.10 -11.99
CA GLU A 275 -14.04 14.94 -10.91
C GLU A 275 -15.12 15.84 -10.31
N GLU A 276 -16.08 16.29 -11.12
CA GLU A 276 -17.22 17.07 -10.62
C GLU A 276 -18.09 16.26 -9.65
N GLN A 277 -18.23 14.95 -9.84
CA GLN A 277 -18.96 14.08 -8.91
C GLN A 277 -18.19 13.96 -7.60
N VAL A 278 -16.87 13.71 -7.66
CA VAL A 278 -16.00 13.62 -6.47
C VAL A 278 -16.07 14.93 -5.67
N ARG A 279 -15.93 16.07 -6.36
CA ARG A 279 -16.01 17.41 -5.76
C ARG A 279 -17.39 17.70 -5.19
N ALA A 280 -18.47 17.27 -5.84
CA ALA A 280 -19.82 17.46 -5.32
C ALA A 280 -20.02 16.73 -3.99
N VAL A 281 -19.58 15.47 -3.87
CA VAL A 281 -19.68 14.72 -2.60
C VAL A 281 -18.79 15.36 -1.52
N ARG A 282 -17.53 15.68 -1.85
CA ARG A 282 -16.61 16.37 -0.93
C ARG A 282 -17.21 17.67 -0.41
N ASN A 283 -17.82 18.47 -1.29
CA ASN A 283 -18.45 19.74 -0.92
C ASN A 283 -19.72 19.54 -0.10
N ALA A 284 -20.51 18.49 -0.39
CA ALA A 284 -21.71 18.17 0.39
C ALA A 284 -21.34 17.85 1.84
N ILE A 285 -20.35 16.97 2.05
CA ILE A 285 -19.86 16.63 3.39
C ILE A 285 -19.13 17.82 4.02
N GLY A 286 -18.34 18.56 3.25
CA GLY A 286 -17.65 19.77 3.72
C GLY A 286 -18.59 20.81 4.33
N ARG A 287 -19.83 20.93 3.83
CA ARG A 287 -20.85 21.84 4.36
C ARG A 287 -21.46 21.39 5.70
N LEU A 288 -21.27 20.13 6.08
CA LEU A 288 -21.76 19.56 7.34
C LEU A 288 -20.81 19.86 8.51
N TYR A 289 -19.59 20.31 8.22
CA TYR A 289 -18.66 20.78 9.24
C TYR A 289 -18.94 22.23 9.67
N PRO A 290 -18.67 22.59 10.94
CA PRO A 290 -18.72 23.97 11.41
C PRO A 290 -17.80 24.86 10.56
N ARG A 291 -18.37 25.93 9.98
CA ARG A 291 -17.80 26.66 8.83
C ARG A 291 -16.51 27.47 9.08
N THR A 292 -16.06 27.65 10.31
CA THR A 292 -14.96 28.59 10.59
C THR A 292 -13.60 27.92 10.72
N ASP A 293 -13.54 26.69 11.24
CA ASP A 293 -12.30 26.18 11.83
C ASP A 293 -11.94 24.75 11.42
N THR A 294 -12.79 24.07 10.65
CA THR A 294 -12.57 22.68 10.22
C THR A 294 -12.38 22.60 8.71
N ALA A 295 -11.26 22.04 8.27
CA ALA A 295 -10.95 21.79 6.87
C ALA A 295 -10.79 20.28 6.60
N LEU A 296 -11.25 19.82 5.43
CA LEU A 296 -11.00 18.46 4.97
C LEU A 296 -9.59 18.40 4.38
N SER A 297 -8.66 17.78 5.11
CA SER A 297 -7.28 17.53 4.66
C SER A 297 -7.18 16.26 3.81
N GLY A 298 -8.13 15.33 3.96
CA GLY A 298 -8.25 14.09 3.17
C GLY A 298 -9.70 13.72 2.94
N PHE A 299 -10.02 13.05 1.84
CA PHE A 299 -11.40 12.66 1.55
C PHE A 299 -11.45 11.52 0.53
N ARG A 300 -12.16 10.45 0.88
CA ARG A 300 -12.51 9.33 0.00
C ARG A 300 -13.98 8.99 0.18
N PHE A 301 -14.64 8.47 -0.84
CA PHE A 301 -16.00 7.94 -0.72
C PHE A 301 -16.13 6.65 -1.52
N SER A 302 -16.98 5.72 -1.06
CA SER A 302 -17.25 4.39 -1.62
C SER A 302 -18.73 4.05 -1.46
N GLY A 303 -19.49 4.05 -2.56
CA GLY A 303 -20.93 3.82 -2.54
C GLY A 303 -21.67 4.75 -1.57
N PRO A 304 -22.39 4.21 -0.56
CA PRO A 304 -23.08 5.00 0.44
C PRO A 304 -22.15 5.47 1.57
N GLN A 305 -20.83 5.23 1.54
CA GLN A 305 -19.93 5.64 2.62
C GLN A 305 -18.93 6.68 2.14
N ALA A 306 -18.47 7.54 3.06
CA ALA A 306 -17.35 8.44 2.85
C ALA A 306 -16.48 8.52 4.08
N VAL A 307 -15.18 8.69 3.90
CA VAL A 307 -14.23 8.90 4.97
C VAL A 307 -13.50 10.20 4.72
N ALA A 308 -13.61 11.13 5.65
CA ALA A 308 -12.92 12.41 5.63
C ALA A 308 -11.82 12.43 6.69
N THR A 309 -10.64 12.92 6.34
CA THR A 309 -9.68 13.39 7.33
C THR A 309 -9.91 14.86 7.52
N VAL A 310 -10.21 15.25 8.75
CA VAL A 310 -10.48 16.63 9.10
C VAL A 310 -9.38 17.19 9.97
N ARG A 311 -9.12 18.47 9.78
CA ARG A 311 -8.23 19.29 10.59
C ARG A 311 -9.05 20.42 11.18
N SER A 312 -9.18 20.45 12.49
CA SER A 312 -9.86 21.49 13.24
C SER A 312 -8.84 22.37 13.95
N VAL A 313 -9.04 23.68 13.91
CA VAL A 313 -8.11 24.67 14.48
C VAL A 313 -8.84 25.56 15.48
N ALA A 314 -8.47 25.52 16.75
CA ALA A 314 -9.04 26.40 17.76
C ALA A 314 -7.97 27.37 18.27
N GLN A 315 -8.17 28.67 18.08
CA GLN A 315 -7.24 29.68 18.60
C GLN A 315 -7.25 29.68 20.15
N ARG A 316 -6.07 29.66 20.75
CA ARG A 316 -5.80 29.66 22.20
C ARG A 316 -4.71 30.68 22.51
N GLY A 317 -5.11 31.96 22.58
CA GLY A 317 -4.15 33.06 22.70
C GLY A 317 -3.33 33.20 21.42
N GLU A 318 -2.00 33.19 21.53
CA GLU A 318 -1.10 33.26 20.38
C GLU A 318 -0.91 31.91 19.66
N PHE A 319 -1.36 30.81 20.28
CA PHE A 319 -1.25 29.47 19.70
C PHE A 319 -2.55 29.01 19.08
N ALA A 320 -2.44 28.07 18.16
CA ALA A 320 -3.55 27.33 17.59
C ALA A 320 -3.53 25.89 18.10
N LEU A 321 -4.61 25.45 18.74
CA LEU A 321 -4.82 24.03 19.03
C LEU A 321 -5.33 23.35 17.77
N VAL A 322 -4.54 22.43 17.23
CA VAL A 322 -4.84 21.68 16.01
C VAL A 322 -5.22 20.26 16.37
N GLN A 323 -6.39 19.84 15.92
CA GLN A 323 -6.88 18.48 16.08
C GLN A 323 -7.08 17.86 14.71
N THR A 324 -6.60 16.64 14.52
CA THR A 324 -6.95 15.86 13.34
C THR A 324 -7.81 14.67 13.72
N ALA A 325 -8.80 14.37 12.89
CA ALA A 325 -9.68 13.22 13.07
C ALA A 325 -10.00 12.55 11.73
N ARG A 326 -10.39 11.28 11.80
CA ARG A 326 -10.96 10.52 10.71
C ARG A 326 -12.44 10.33 10.98
N ASP A 327 -13.26 10.86 10.10
CA ASP A 327 -14.71 10.79 10.17
C ASP A 327 -15.24 9.85 9.10
N THR A 328 -16.10 8.92 9.49
CA THR A 328 -16.83 8.05 8.57
C THR A 328 -18.26 8.56 8.47
N TRP A 329 -18.72 8.79 7.25
CA TRP A 329 -20.03 9.26 6.88
C TRP A 329 -20.77 8.17 6.10
N SER A 330 -22.07 8.06 6.30
CA SER A 330 -22.96 7.18 5.53
C SER A 330 -24.08 7.99 4.88
N ARG A 331 -24.47 7.60 3.67
CA ARG A 331 -25.51 8.23 2.87
C ARG A 331 -26.84 7.58 3.20
N THR A 332 -27.77 8.38 3.69
CA THR A 332 -29.16 8.04 3.98
C THR A 332 -30.09 8.70 2.96
N GLU A 333 -31.40 8.50 3.11
CA GLU A 333 -32.40 9.19 2.28
C GLU A 333 -32.36 10.71 2.49
N ASP A 334 -32.00 11.15 3.71
CA ASP A 334 -31.97 12.56 4.13
C ASP A 334 -30.62 13.26 3.87
N GLY A 335 -29.59 12.53 3.43
CA GLY A 335 -28.29 13.11 3.08
C GLY A 335 -27.11 12.30 3.58
N TRP A 336 -26.04 12.97 3.99
CA TRP A 336 -24.87 12.34 4.59
C TRP A 336 -24.94 12.49 6.11
N GLU A 337 -24.76 11.39 6.83
CA GLU A 337 -24.77 11.33 8.29
C GLU A 337 -23.44 10.83 8.82
N LEU A 338 -22.93 11.47 9.88
CA LEU A 338 -21.69 11.07 10.53
C LEU A 338 -21.96 9.80 11.34
N THR A 339 -21.31 8.70 10.97
CA THR A 339 -21.46 7.40 11.63
C THR A 339 -20.30 7.06 12.56
N GLU A 340 -19.13 7.67 12.36
CA GLU A 340 -17.96 7.45 13.21
C GLU A 340 -17.07 8.70 13.23
N HIS A 341 -16.52 9.02 14.41
CA HIS A 341 -15.51 10.07 14.59
C HIS A 341 -14.33 9.48 15.37
N VAL A 342 -13.15 9.45 14.74
CA VAL A 342 -11.93 8.87 15.33
C VAL A 342 -10.86 9.96 15.43
N PRO A 343 -10.57 10.48 16.64
CA PRO A 343 -9.44 11.40 16.85
C PRO A 343 -8.12 10.71 16.47
N LEU A 344 -7.29 11.42 15.70
CA LEU A 344 -5.98 10.92 15.24
C LEU A 344 -4.83 11.61 15.96
N SER A 345 -4.89 12.95 16.06
CA SER A 345 -3.86 13.73 16.75
C SER A 345 -4.42 15.00 17.37
N ILE A 346 -3.70 15.48 18.38
CA ILE A 346 -3.88 16.79 18.99
C ILE A 346 -2.50 17.41 19.19
N SER A 347 -2.31 18.64 18.72
CA SER A 347 -1.05 19.37 18.81
C SER A 347 -1.30 20.86 18.90
N TYR A 348 -0.33 21.61 19.41
CA TYR A 348 -0.34 23.07 19.27
C TYR A 348 0.57 23.49 18.12
N GLU A 349 0.16 24.53 17.41
CA GLU A 349 0.97 25.26 16.45
C GLU A 349 1.13 26.71 16.93
N GLY A 350 2.34 27.23 16.81
CA GLY A 350 2.68 28.62 17.13
C GLY A 350 2.91 29.42 15.85
N PRO A 351 2.92 30.76 15.93
CA PRO A 351 3.35 31.58 14.81
C PRO A 351 4.79 31.23 14.42
N ALA A 352 5.12 31.38 13.14
CA ALA A 352 6.51 31.29 12.70
C ALA A 352 7.32 32.37 13.44
N PRO A 353 8.50 32.03 14.00
CA PRO A 353 9.27 32.98 14.79
C PRO A 353 9.89 34.02 13.85
N ASP A 354 9.90 35.28 14.27
CA ASP A 354 10.51 36.37 13.51
C ASP A 354 12.02 36.10 13.35
N PRO A 355 12.57 36.01 12.12
CA PRO A 355 13.98 35.76 11.88
C PRO A 355 14.93 36.74 12.59
N GLU A 356 14.53 38.00 12.77
CA GLU A 356 15.34 38.99 13.48
C GLU A 356 15.39 38.70 14.98
N VAL A 357 14.26 38.30 15.57
CA VAL A 357 14.18 37.87 16.97
C VAL A 357 15.01 36.61 17.18
N VAL A 358 14.88 35.61 16.30
CA VAL A 358 15.66 34.36 16.37
C VAL A 358 17.16 34.66 16.36
N ARG A 359 17.61 35.57 15.47
CA ARG A 359 19.02 35.97 15.40
C ARG A 359 19.49 36.66 16.69
N ALA A 360 18.70 37.60 17.21
CA ALA A 360 19.06 38.33 18.43
C ALA A 360 19.09 37.42 19.67
N VAL A 361 18.10 36.53 19.82
CA VAL A 361 18.06 35.49 20.86
C VAL A 361 19.29 34.58 20.77
N ALA A 362 19.66 34.15 19.56
CA ALA A 362 20.85 33.33 19.35
C ALA A 362 22.16 34.06 19.73
N GLU A 363 22.26 35.36 19.47
CA GLU A 363 23.41 36.18 19.87
C GLU A 363 23.53 36.30 21.41
N ASP A 364 22.41 36.54 22.09
CA ASP A 364 22.36 36.59 23.55
C ASP A 364 22.69 35.22 24.18
N LEU A 365 22.16 34.12 23.62
CA LEU A 365 22.48 32.76 24.07
C LEU A 365 23.97 32.46 23.95
N ARG A 366 24.64 32.84 22.85
CA ARG A 366 26.09 32.65 22.69
C ARG A 366 26.92 33.40 23.73
N ARG A 367 26.38 34.49 24.31
CA ARG A 367 27.03 35.25 25.38
C ARG A 367 26.75 34.71 26.78
N LEU A 368 25.53 34.24 27.02
CA LEU A 368 25.02 33.96 28.37
C LEU A 368 24.97 32.47 28.72
N ALA A 369 24.81 31.59 27.72
CA ALA A 369 24.69 30.17 27.93
C ALA A 369 26.06 29.51 28.16
N VAL A 370 26.10 28.50 29.03
CA VAL A 370 27.30 27.72 29.33
C VAL A 370 27.17 26.37 28.65
N PRO A 371 28.04 26.02 27.68
CA PRO A 371 28.03 24.71 27.04
C PRO A 371 28.16 23.56 28.07
N LEU A 372 27.39 22.49 27.87
CA LEU A 372 27.40 21.32 28.77
C LEU A 372 28.66 20.46 28.65
N ALA A 373 29.47 20.66 27.60
CA ALA A 373 30.73 19.98 27.42
C ALA A 373 31.71 20.31 28.56
N GLY A 374 31.79 19.42 29.55
CA GLY A 374 32.68 19.54 30.72
C GLY A 374 32.04 20.00 32.03
N LEU A 375 30.70 20.13 32.10
CA LEU A 375 30.00 20.47 33.35
C LEU A 375 29.70 19.22 34.21
N GLN A 376 29.65 19.41 35.54
CA GLN A 376 29.08 18.42 36.46
C GLN A 376 27.58 18.21 36.19
N PRO A 377 26.97 17.08 36.64
CA PRO A 377 25.54 16.83 36.44
C PRO A 377 24.69 18.00 36.94
N VAL A 378 24.02 18.68 36.00
CA VAL A 378 23.12 19.78 36.33
C VAL A 378 21.76 19.19 36.71
N ARG A 379 21.27 19.53 37.91
CA ARG A 379 19.89 19.18 38.31
C ARG A 379 18.94 20.20 37.72
N ALA A 380 18.08 19.75 36.81
CA ALA A 380 16.95 20.51 36.32
C ALA A 380 15.68 19.67 36.48
N THR A 381 14.55 20.33 36.72
CA THR A 381 13.24 19.69 36.62
C THR A 381 12.93 19.43 35.15
N ALA A 382 12.13 18.41 34.85
CA ALA A 382 11.80 18.06 33.46
C ALA A 382 11.15 19.24 32.69
N ALA A 383 10.38 20.09 33.38
CA ALA A 383 9.77 21.30 32.80
C ALA A 383 10.78 22.39 32.38
N CYS A 384 12.04 22.28 32.83
CA CYS A 384 13.12 23.23 32.55
C CYS A 384 14.17 22.63 31.61
N VAL A 385 13.83 21.53 30.93
CA VAL A 385 14.66 20.90 29.90
C VAL A 385 13.96 21.06 28.56
N ALA A 386 14.63 21.71 27.61
CA ALA A 386 14.22 21.85 26.22
C ALA A 386 15.04 20.87 25.36
N VAL A 387 14.37 19.96 24.65
CA VAL A 387 15.05 18.96 23.80
C VAL A 387 14.65 19.18 22.35
N HIS A 388 15.58 19.67 21.55
CA HIS A 388 15.37 19.84 20.12
C HIS A 388 15.37 18.49 19.40
N ARG A 389 14.34 18.25 18.60
CA ARG A 389 14.16 17.06 17.78
C ARG A 389 13.78 17.49 16.37
N GLY A 390 14.18 16.72 15.36
CA GLY A 390 13.91 17.06 13.95
C GLY A 390 12.44 17.04 13.54
N ASP A 391 11.53 16.59 14.40
CA ASP A 391 10.08 16.51 14.16
C ASP A 391 9.27 17.64 14.84
N LEU A 392 9.93 18.63 15.45
CA LEU A 392 9.25 19.72 16.14
C LEU A 392 8.59 20.72 15.16
N PRO A 393 7.44 21.32 15.53
CA PRO A 393 6.80 22.37 14.72
C PRO A 393 7.74 23.54 14.46
N GLU A 394 7.68 24.19 13.29
CA GLU A 394 8.58 25.29 12.89
C GLU A 394 8.63 26.43 13.93
N GLY A 395 7.51 26.70 14.61
CA GLY A 395 7.40 27.69 15.70
C GLY A 395 7.69 27.18 17.12
N SER A 396 8.39 26.06 17.29
CA SER A 396 8.75 25.58 18.63
C SER A 396 9.88 26.41 19.25
N GLY A 397 9.83 26.59 20.57
CA GLY A 397 10.86 27.31 21.31
C GLY A 397 12.22 26.62 21.20
N GLU A 398 12.25 25.29 21.06
CA GLU A 398 13.49 24.55 20.83
C GLU A 398 14.16 24.89 19.49
N ASN A 399 13.39 25.15 18.43
CA ASN A 399 13.95 25.59 17.14
C ASN A 399 14.61 26.97 17.28
N VAL A 400 14.01 27.87 18.05
CA VAL A 400 14.59 29.20 18.33
C VAL A 400 15.88 29.06 19.14
N LEU A 401 15.90 28.21 20.18
CA LEU A 401 17.10 27.94 20.98
C LEU A 401 18.21 27.28 20.15
N ALA A 402 17.85 26.39 19.21
CA ALA A 402 18.78 25.70 18.31
C ALA A 402 19.58 26.68 17.44
N ALA A 403 19.00 27.84 17.10
CA ALA A 403 19.65 28.85 16.25
C ALA A 403 20.96 29.40 16.84
N ALA A 404 21.21 29.23 18.15
CA ALA A 404 22.49 29.55 18.76
C ALA A 404 23.64 28.70 18.21
N GLY A 405 23.37 27.49 17.72
CA GLY A 405 24.37 26.54 17.22
C GLY A 405 25.18 25.88 18.34
N ILE A 406 24.59 25.74 19.53
CA ILE A 406 25.21 25.13 20.71
C ILE A 406 24.47 23.82 21.01
N THR A 407 25.13 22.69 20.80
CA THR A 407 24.53 21.35 20.87
C THR A 407 23.94 20.98 22.24
N GLY A 408 24.40 21.63 23.30
CA GLY A 408 23.77 21.53 24.61
C GLY A 408 24.33 22.57 25.57
N PHE A 409 23.44 23.25 26.31
CA PHE A 409 23.83 24.32 27.21
C PHE A 409 22.97 24.40 28.47
N SER A 410 23.53 25.01 29.50
CA SER A 410 22.81 25.49 30.68
C SER A 410 22.74 27.02 30.64
N LEU A 411 21.55 27.56 30.89
CA LEU A 411 21.30 28.99 30.98
C LEU A 411 20.74 29.31 32.36
N ASP A 412 21.46 30.13 33.12
CA ASP A 412 21.02 30.67 34.41
C ASP A 412 20.06 31.83 34.15
N LEU A 413 18.76 31.62 34.40
CA LEU A 413 17.71 32.56 34.02
C LEU A 413 17.77 33.84 34.86
N ALA A 414 18.32 33.78 36.08
CA ALA A 414 18.53 34.96 36.92
C ALA A 414 19.62 35.92 36.37
N LYS A 415 20.48 35.42 35.46
CA LYS A 415 21.54 36.22 34.82
C LYS A 415 21.14 36.79 33.46
N VAL A 416 19.97 36.45 32.94
CA VAL A 416 19.48 36.99 31.67
C VAL A 416 18.91 38.40 31.92
N PRO A 417 19.47 39.46 31.30
CA PRO A 417 18.92 40.80 31.45
C PRO A 417 17.51 40.88 30.89
N ALA A 418 16.56 41.43 31.64
CA ALA A 418 15.14 41.49 31.24
C ALA A 418 14.90 42.34 29.97
N ASP A 419 15.81 43.27 29.67
CA ASP A 419 15.80 44.15 28.49
C ASP A 419 16.58 43.58 27.29
N SER A 420 17.19 42.39 27.43
CA SER A 420 17.83 41.68 26.32
C SER A 420 16.79 41.02 25.40
N ALA A 421 17.18 40.67 24.18
CA ALA A 421 16.27 39.99 23.24
C ALA A 421 15.87 38.61 23.79
N LEU A 422 16.83 37.88 24.37
CA LEU A 422 16.57 36.62 25.06
C LEU A 422 15.68 36.81 26.29
N GLY A 423 15.88 37.87 27.08
CA GLY A 423 15.07 38.18 28.26
C GLY A 423 13.61 38.47 27.91
N HIS A 424 13.37 39.33 26.91
CA HIS A 424 12.04 39.60 26.37
C HIS A 424 11.40 38.33 25.81
N TRP A 425 12.13 37.57 24.99
CA TRP A 425 11.64 36.33 24.42
C TRP A 425 11.25 35.31 25.50
N LEU A 426 12.11 35.05 26.49
CA LEU A 426 11.81 34.11 27.59
C LEU A 426 10.59 34.52 28.46
N GLY A 427 10.21 35.80 28.43
CA GLY A 427 9.04 36.32 29.14
C GLY A 427 7.70 35.99 28.47
N GLU A 428 7.73 35.74 27.16
CA GLU A 428 6.56 35.38 26.37
C GLU A 428 6.30 33.85 26.40
N PRO A 429 5.05 33.41 26.15
CA PRO A 429 4.78 31.99 26.02
C PRO A 429 5.35 31.46 24.69
N HIS A 430 5.90 30.25 24.71
CA HIS A 430 6.36 29.52 23.52
C HIS A 430 5.89 28.07 23.56
N LEU A 431 6.01 27.35 22.44
CA LEU A 431 5.79 25.92 22.41
C LEU A 431 7.04 25.18 22.86
N PHE A 432 6.97 24.51 24.01
CA PHE A 432 7.99 23.56 24.47
C PHE A 432 7.37 22.17 24.59
N ASP A 433 8.04 21.16 24.02
CA ASP A 433 7.56 19.78 23.88
C ASP A 433 6.11 19.70 23.35
N GLY A 434 5.77 20.59 22.40
CA GLY A 434 4.44 20.68 21.79
C GLY A 434 3.36 21.31 22.67
N THR A 435 3.73 21.92 23.81
CA THR A 435 2.79 22.56 24.74
C THR A 435 3.13 24.05 24.96
N PRO A 436 2.14 24.95 25.01
CA PRO A 436 2.36 26.35 25.38
C PRO A 436 2.86 26.49 26.82
N GLY A 437 3.94 27.25 27.03
CA GLY A 437 4.47 27.53 28.35
C GLY A 437 5.47 28.70 28.37
N THR A 438 5.70 29.26 29.56
CA THR A 438 6.69 30.34 29.78
C THR A 438 7.75 29.84 30.76
N LEU A 439 8.94 29.48 30.24
CA LEU A 439 10.01 28.88 31.05
C LEU A 439 10.52 29.80 32.16
N SER A 440 10.63 31.12 31.91
CA SER A 440 11.13 32.09 32.88
C SER A 440 10.31 32.17 34.17
N LYS A 441 9.04 31.74 34.14
CA LYS A 441 8.14 31.77 35.31
C LYS A 441 8.27 30.52 36.18
N SER A 442 8.85 29.43 35.68
CA SER A 442 8.85 28.12 36.33
C SER A 442 10.24 27.53 36.54
N CYS A 443 11.28 28.19 36.05
CA CYS A 443 12.64 27.67 36.00
C CYS A 443 13.66 28.66 36.57
N ASP A 444 14.57 28.16 37.39
CA ASP A 444 15.76 28.91 37.81
C ASP A 444 16.88 28.82 36.76
N ALA A 445 16.98 27.67 36.09
CA ALA A 445 17.90 27.43 34.99
C ALA A 445 17.24 26.59 33.90
N LEU A 446 17.56 26.90 32.64
CA LEU A 446 17.12 26.16 31.46
C LEU A 446 18.26 25.27 30.96
N ILE A 447 17.95 24.01 30.69
CA ILE A 447 18.85 23.07 30.03
C ILE A 447 18.35 22.82 28.62
N TYR A 448 19.17 23.11 27.62
CA TYR A 448 18.89 22.79 26.24
C TYR A 448 19.75 21.62 25.78
N LEU A 449 19.16 20.71 25.01
CA LEU A 449 19.81 19.56 24.40
C LEU A 449 19.37 19.40 22.94
N GLU A 450 20.33 19.25 22.04
CA GLU A 450 20.08 18.85 20.65
C GLU A 450 20.22 17.33 20.53
N LYS A 451 19.20 16.66 19.96
CA LYS A 451 19.13 15.20 19.88
C LYS A 451 19.46 14.64 18.50
#